data_AF-A0A7C9PS78-F1
#
_entry.id   AF-A0A7C9PS78-F1
#
_cell.length_a   1.000
_cell.length_b   1.000
_cell.length_c   1.000
_cell.angle_alpha   90.00
_cell.angle_beta   90.00
_cell.angle_gamma   90.00
#
_symmetry.space_group_name_H-M   'P 1'
#
loop_
_entity.id
_entity.type
_entity.pdbx_description
1 polymer ?
#
loop_
_entity_poly.entity_id
_entity_poly.type
_entity_poly.pdbx_seq_one_letter_code
_entity_poly.pdbx_strand_id
1 'polypeptide(L)'
;MKPRRPRLLWLLLGLSVVSWMGYKQFRNYLDKPQALLVLGGAIEREEFAAEFASVHTELEIWVSSGSNIEYAEWIFEKAGIDRARVHLDYSAVDTVTNFTTLVDRLRSRKITSVYLVTSDDHMRRACIIGEIVLGSRGIGFKPLSVPSGRSPEPIEKAIRDGARAVFWLATGHTGASLAKAKSK
;
A
#
# COMPACT_ATOMS: atom_id res chain seq x y z
N MET A 1 27.64 46.63 3.66
CA MET A 1 27.31 45.25 4.10
C MET A 1 26.34 44.63 3.10
N LYS A 2 26.66 43.50 2.45
CA LYS A 2 25.75 42.79 1.53
C LYS A 2 25.50 41.38 2.05
N PRO A 3 24.25 40.97 2.33
CA PRO A 3 23.99 39.64 2.87
C PRO A 3 24.07 38.61 1.73
N ARG A 4 25.21 37.92 1.61
CA ARG A 4 25.32 36.68 0.82
C ARG A 4 24.88 35.50 1.69
N ARG A 5 23.58 35.38 1.98
CA ARG A 5 23.03 34.25 2.76
C ARG A 5 21.94 33.37 2.10
N PRO A 6 21.32 33.70 0.94
CA PRO A 6 20.26 32.83 0.44
C PRO A 6 20.79 31.51 -0.13
N ARG A 7 21.97 31.49 -0.76
CA ARG A 7 22.54 30.27 -1.37
C ARG A 7 22.90 29.19 -0.34
N LEU A 8 23.45 29.57 0.81
CA LEU A 8 23.79 28.63 1.87
C LEU A 8 22.53 28.02 2.50
N LEU A 9 21.46 28.81 2.67
CA LEU A 9 20.18 28.32 3.17
C LEU A 9 19.56 27.28 2.24
N TRP A 10 19.52 27.55 0.93
CA TRP A 10 19.00 26.60 -0.06
C TRP A 10 19.84 25.32 -0.14
N LEU A 11 21.17 25.42 0.01
CA LEU A 11 22.05 24.25 0.08
C LEU A 11 21.78 23.40 1.33
N LEU A 12 21.62 24.03 2.50
CA LEU A 12 21.29 23.34 3.74
C LEU A 12 19.90 22.70 3.69
N LEU A 13 18.91 23.38 3.11
CA LEU A 13 17.58 22.82 2.88
C LEU A 13 17.65 21.61 1.94
N GLY A 14 18.33 21.73 0.81
CA GLY A 14 18.53 20.62 -0.13
C GLY A 14 19.20 19.42 0.53
N LEU A 15 20.28 19.66 1.30
CA LEU A 15 20.98 18.60 2.03
C LEU A 15 20.06 17.94 3.07
N SER A 16 19.28 18.72 3.82
CA SER A 16 18.36 18.17 4.83
C SER A 16 17.27 17.28 4.21
N VAL A 17 16.72 17.67 3.05
CA VAL A 17 15.74 16.88 2.32
C VAL A 17 16.37 15.58 1.81
N VAL A 18 17.55 15.66 1.20
CA VAL A 18 18.28 14.48 0.72
C VAL A 18 18.64 13.53 1.86
N SER A 19 19.16 14.04 2.98
CA SER A 19 19.47 13.24 4.17
C SER A 19 18.22 12.60 4.78
N TRP A 20 17.10 13.34 4.85
CA TRP A 20 15.82 12.80 5.32
C TRP A 20 15.29 11.69 4.40
N MET A 21 15.35 11.90 3.08
CA MET A 21 14.97 10.90 2.08
C MET A 21 15.86 9.66 2.18
N GLY A 22 17.17 9.84 2.29
CA GLY A 22 18.13 8.75 2.47
C GLY A 22 17.87 7.96 3.76
N TYR A 23 17.61 8.64 4.87
CA TYR A 23 17.25 8.00 6.14
C TYR A 23 15.94 7.20 6.03
N LYS A 24 14.90 7.77 5.41
CA LYS A 24 13.61 7.09 5.18
C LYS A 24 13.81 5.83 4.34
N GLN A 25 14.57 5.92 3.25
CA GLN A 25 14.81 4.81 2.35
C GLN A 25 15.64 3.71 3.01
N PHE A 26 16.66 4.09 3.79
CA PHE A 26 17.47 3.15 4.56
C PHE A 26 16.65 2.40 5.61
N ARG A 27 15.77 3.11 6.34
CA ARG A 27 14.83 2.48 7.27
C ARG A 27 13.88 1.51 6.60
N ASN A 28 13.23 1.92 5.51
CA ASN A 28 12.32 1.05 4.76
C ASN A 28 13.01 -0.23 4.27
N TYR A 29 14.29 -0.15 3.91
CA TYR A 29 15.07 -1.32 3.51
C TYR A 29 15.30 -2.30 4.66
N LEU A 30 15.69 -1.77 5.83
CA LEU A 30 15.98 -2.58 7.01
C LEU A 30 14.73 -3.11 7.72
N ASP A 31 13.61 -2.39 7.66
CA ASP A 31 12.39 -2.76 8.36
C ASP A 31 11.84 -4.08 7.78
N LYS A 32 11.81 -5.11 8.64
CA LYS A 32 11.18 -6.39 8.33
C LYS A 32 9.67 -6.18 8.21
N PRO A 33 9.04 -6.57 7.10
CA PRO A 33 7.59 -6.50 6.97
C PRO A 33 6.89 -7.29 8.08
N GLN A 34 5.81 -6.73 8.61
CA GLN A 34 5.00 -7.32 9.69
C GLN A 34 3.66 -7.86 9.17
N ALA A 35 3.29 -7.51 7.94
CA ALA A 35 2.03 -7.93 7.34
C ALA A 35 2.14 -8.07 5.82
N LEU A 36 1.25 -8.88 5.24
CA LEU A 36 0.90 -8.86 3.82
C LEU A 36 -0.28 -7.92 3.61
N LEU A 37 -0.16 -6.96 2.71
CA LEU A 37 -1.28 -6.20 2.16
C LEU A 37 -1.59 -6.74 0.77
N VAL A 38 -2.65 -7.55 0.66
CA VAL A 38 -3.08 -8.22 -0.57
C VAL A 38 -4.16 -7.39 -1.25
N LEU A 39 -3.83 -6.84 -2.42
CA LEU A 39 -4.79 -6.07 -3.21
C LEU A 39 -5.65 -7.02 -4.04
N GLY A 40 -6.97 -6.88 -3.91
CA GLY A 40 -7.93 -7.68 -4.64
C GLY A 40 -7.94 -7.46 -6.15
N GLY A 41 -8.66 -8.35 -6.84
CA GLY A 41 -8.82 -8.34 -8.30
C GLY A 41 -8.35 -9.60 -9.03
N ALA A 42 -7.76 -10.57 -8.32
CA ALA A 42 -7.39 -11.89 -8.85
C ALA A 42 -7.25 -12.89 -7.68
N ILE A 43 -7.80 -14.10 -7.85
CA ILE A 43 -7.79 -15.17 -6.83
C ILE A 43 -6.36 -15.65 -6.55
N GLU A 44 -5.54 -15.69 -7.59
CA GLU A 44 -4.14 -16.13 -7.57
C GLU A 44 -3.30 -15.32 -6.57
N ARG A 45 -3.73 -14.08 -6.24
CA ARG A 45 -3.06 -13.26 -5.23
C ARG A 45 -3.31 -13.73 -3.82
N GLU A 46 -4.50 -14.23 -3.54
CA GLU A 46 -4.86 -14.81 -2.24
C GLU A 46 -4.25 -16.20 -2.09
N GLU A 47 -4.22 -17.00 -3.17
CA GLU A 47 -3.49 -18.27 -3.20
C GLU A 47 -2.00 -18.08 -2.91
N PHE A 48 -1.35 -17.14 -3.61
CA PHE A 48 0.05 -16.76 -3.36
C PHE A 48 0.24 -16.29 -1.92
N ALA A 49 -0.65 -15.43 -1.40
CA ALA A 49 -0.54 -14.92 -0.04
C ALA A 49 -0.69 -16.03 1.02
N ALA A 50 -1.58 -16.99 0.78
CA ALA A 50 -1.78 -18.14 1.67
C ALA A 50 -0.54 -19.05 1.69
N GLU A 51 0.02 -19.36 0.52
CA GLU A 51 1.27 -20.12 0.42
C GLU A 51 2.42 -19.38 1.12
N PHE A 52 2.60 -18.10 0.80
CA PHE A 52 3.68 -17.29 1.37
C PHE A 52 3.57 -17.16 2.89
N ALA A 53 2.37 -16.92 3.43
CA ALA A 53 2.16 -16.74 4.86
C ALA A 53 2.16 -18.04 5.66
N SER A 54 2.05 -19.21 5.01
CA SER A 54 2.16 -20.52 5.67
C SER A 54 3.55 -20.76 6.25
N VAL A 55 4.60 -20.24 5.59
CA VAL A 55 6.00 -20.34 6.03
C VAL A 55 6.51 -19.07 6.74
N HIS A 56 5.72 -18.00 6.76
CA HIS A 56 5.99 -16.76 7.49
C HIS A 56 4.91 -16.53 8.55
N THR A 57 4.98 -17.30 9.63
CA THR A 57 3.89 -17.41 10.63
C THR A 57 3.70 -16.15 11.46
N GLU A 58 4.65 -15.22 11.44
CA GLU A 58 4.60 -13.94 12.14
C GLU A 58 3.79 -12.87 11.41
N LEU A 59 3.50 -13.06 10.11
CA LEU A 59 2.87 -12.03 9.30
C LEU A 59 1.36 -12.02 9.50
N GLU A 60 0.81 -10.84 9.79
CA GLU A 60 -0.63 -10.57 9.61
C GLU A 60 -0.97 -10.51 8.12
N ILE A 61 -2.21 -10.81 7.76
CA ILE A 61 -2.68 -10.83 6.37
C ILE A 61 -3.86 -9.88 6.26
N TRP A 62 -3.71 -8.86 5.42
CA TRP A 62 -4.71 -7.84 5.18
C TRP A 62 -5.15 -7.91 3.71
N VAL A 63 -6.38 -8.36 3.48
CA VAL A 63 -6.93 -8.48 2.13
C VAL A 63 -7.87 -7.32 1.86
N SER A 64 -7.57 -6.55 0.82
CA SER A 64 -8.41 -5.43 0.38
C SER A 64 -9.22 -5.83 -0.85
N SER A 65 -10.51 -6.07 -0.65
CA SER A 65 -11.51 -6.39 -1.68
C SER A 65 -11.09 -7.57 -2.58
N GLY A 66 -10.63 -8.64 -1.96
CA GLY A 66 -10.25 -9.92 -2.60
C GLY A 66 -11.46 -10.69 -3.15
N SER A 67 -11.35 -12.01 -3.19
CA SER A 67 -12.49 -12.89 -3.46
C SER A 67 -13.58 -12.76 -2.38
N ASN A 68 -14.72 -13.42 -2.57
CA ASN A 68 -15.77 -13.45 -1.54
C ASN A 68 -15.24 -13.99 -0.20
N ILE A 69 -15.91 -13.62 0.89
CA ILE A 69 -15.49 -13.91 2.27
C ILE A 69 -15.26 -15.41 2.45
N GLU A 70 -16.18 -16.23 1.94
CA GLU A 70 -16.16 -17.68 2.10
C GLU A 70 -14.94 -18.30 1.43
N TYR A 71 -14.59 -17.87 0.22
CA TYR A 71 -13.40 -18.34 -0.48
C TYR A 71 -12.12 -17.85 0.21
N ALA A 72 -12.06 -16.58 0.58
CA ALA A 72 -10.89 -16.00 1.25
C ALA A 72 -10.60 -16.72 2.58
N GLU A 73 -11.61 -16.94 3.41
CA GLU A 73 -11.46 -17.69 4.66
C GLU A 73 -11.01 -19.14 4.39
N TRP A 74 -11.65 -19.80 3.43
CA TRP A 74 -11.32 -21.18 3.08
C TRP A 74 -9.87 -21.35 2.61
N ILE A 75 -9.36 -20.47 1.75
CA ILE A 75 -8.00 -20.62 1.21
C ILE A 75 -6.92 -20.44 2.30
N PHE A 76 -7.10 -19.48 3.22
CA PHE A 76 -6.17 -19.28 4.33
C PHE A 76 -6.26 -20.41 5.36
N GLU A 77 -7.47 -20.89 5.67
CA GLU A 77 -7.67 -22.03 6.57
C GLU A 77 -7.05 -23.32 6.00
N LYS A 78 -7.24 -23.56 4.70
CA LYS A 78 -6.63 -24.68 3.98
C LYS A 78 -5.09 -24.63 4.03
N ALA A 79 -4.50 -23.44 4.05
CA ALA A 79 -3.07 -23.24 4.22
C ALA A 79 -2.60 -23.32 5.69
N GLY A 80 -3.48 -23.66 6.63
CA GLY A 80 -3.17 -23.80 8.05
C GLY A 80 -2.97 -22.46 8.78
N ILE A 81 -3.48 -21.36 8.22
CA ILE A 81 -3.34 -20.03 8.80
C ILE A 81 -4.48 -19.76 9.79
N ASP A 82 -4.11 -19.36 11.01
CA ASP A 82 -5.07 -18.93 12.02
C ASP A 82 -5.91 -17.74 11.52
N ARG A 83 -7.23 -17.86 11.61
CA ARG A 83 -8.18 -16.80 11.26
C ARG A 83 -7.89 -15.49 11.99
N ALA A 84 -7.31 -15.52 13.18
CA ALA A 84 -6.91 -14.32 13.92
C ALA A 84 -5.84 -13.49 13.20
N ARG A 85 -5.05 -14.09 12.31
CA ARG A 85 -4.05 -13.41 11.46
C ARG A 85 -4.66 -12.80 10.20
N VAL A 86 -5.89 -13.15 9.85
CA VAL A 86 -6.53 -12.76 8.58
C VAL A 86 -7.51 -11.61 8.82
N HIS A 87 -7.34 -10.54 8.05
CA HIS A 87 -8.13 -9.31 8.13
C HIS A 87 -8.67 -8.96 6.75
N LEU A 88 -9.95 -9.22 6.53
CA LEU A 88 -10.63 -8.93 5.26
C LEU A 88 -11.28 -7.54 5.33
N ASP A 89 -11.13 -6.74 4.26
CA ASP A 89 -11.75 -5.42 4.11
C ASP A 89 -12.37 -5.28 2.71
N TYR A 90 -13.70 -5.23 2.66
CA TYR A 90 -14.49 -5.12 1.43
C TYR A 90 -15.00 -3.69 1.18
N SER A 91 -14.37 -2.71 1.82
CA SER A 91 -14.79 -1.30 1.73
C SER A 91 -14.25 -0.61 0.48
N ALA A 92 -13.22 -1.18 -0.16
CA ALA A 92 -12.58 -0.60 -1.32
C ALA A 92 -13.38 -0.89 -2.61
N VAL A 93 -13.40 0.11 -3.49
CA VAL A 93 -14.12 0.07 -4.78
C VAL A 93 -13.20 0.37 -5.96
N ASP A 94 -11.98 0.83 -5.67
CA ASP A 94 -10.92 1.10 -6.61
C ASP A 94 -9.54 0.97 -5.96
N THR A 95 -8.50 1.07 -6.79
CA THR A 95 -7.12 0.86 -6.36
C THR A 95 -6.61 1.90 -5.37
N VAL A 96 -7.15 3.13 -5.33
CA VAL A 96 -6.79 4.11 -4.29
C VAL A 96 -7.44 3.70 -2.97
N THR A 97 -8.72 3.36 -3.02
CA THR A 97 -9.45 2.93 -1.81
C THR A 97 -8.89 1.66 -1.20
N ASN A 98 -8.26 0.77 -1.99
CA ASN A 98 -7.60 -0.41 -1.46
C ASN A 98 -6.53 -0.09 -0.39
N PHE A 99 -5.91 1.09 -0.49
CA PHE A 99 -4.94 1.56 0.50
C PHE A 99 -5.61 2.42 1.57
N THR A 100 -6.46 3.36 1.18
CA THR A 100 -6.96 4.38 2.11
C THR A 100 -7.92 3.82 3.15
N THR A 101 -8.63 2.72 2.88
CA THR A 101 -9.52 2.09 3.88
C THR A 101 -8.73 1.35 4.97
N LEU A 102 -7.51 0.90 4.66
CA LEU A 102 -6.71 0.07 5.54
C LEU A 102 -5.56 0.80 6.23
N VAL A 103 -5.02 1.86 5.64
CA VAL A 103 -3.79 2.52 6.12
C VAL A 103 -3.87 2.97 7.58
N ASP A 104 -5.04 3.42 8.04
CA ASP A 104 -5.23 3.86 9.43
C ASP A 104 -5.35 2.68 10.40
N ARG A 105 -5.91 1.56 9.94
CA ARG A 105 -5.96 0.31 10.70
C ARG A 105 -4.54 -0.25 10.86
N LEU A 106 -3.77 -0.32 9.78
CA LEU A 106 -2.35 -0.74 9.82
C LEU A 106 -1.55 0.11 10.81
N ARG A 107 -1.69 1.45 10.74
CA ARG A 107 -1.01 2.37 11.66
C ARG A 107 -1.42 2.14 13.12
N SER A 108 -2.72 1.95 13.40
CA SER A 108 -3.22 1.69 14.76
C SER A 108 -2.65 0.41 15.37
N ARG A 109 -2.33 -0.58 14.52
CA ARG A 109 -1.65 -1.82 14.90
C ARG A 109 -0.13 -1.71 15.01
N LYS A 110 0.42 -0.50 14.82
CA LYS A 110 1.87 -0.24 14.82
C LYS A 110 2.62 -1.04 13.75
N ILE A 111 1.95 -1.34 12.63
CA ILE A 111 2.58 -1.90 11.45
C ILE A 111 3.30 -0.74 10.73
N THR A 112 4.62 -0.86 10.58
CA THR A 112 5.49 0.12 9.93
C THR A 112 6.08 -0.38 8.61
N SER A 113 5.96 -1.66 8.30
CA SER A 113 6.40 -2.24 7.03
C SER A 113 5.50 -3.38 6.59
N VAL A 114 5.15 -3.44 5.30
CA VAL A 114 4.29 -4.49 4.72
C VAL A 114 4.90 -5.09 3.46
N TYR A 115 4.56 -6.34 3.16
CA TYR A 115 4.65 -6.85 1.80
C TYR A 115 3.43 -6.38 1.02
N LEU A 116 3.63 -5.71 -0.11
CA LEU A 116 2.55 -5.26 -0.99
C LEU A 116 2.35 -6.30 -2.09
N VAL A 117 1.23 -7.02 -2.04
CA VAL A 117 0.91 -8.12 -2.97
C VAL A 117 -0.12 -7.66 -3.99
N THR A 118 0.24 -7.72 -5.26
CA THR A 118 -0.68 -7.54 -6.40
C THR A 118 -0.08 -8.22 -7.62
N SER A 119 -0.85 -8.34 -8.71
CA SER A 119 -0.32 -8.82 -9.98
C SER A 119 0.74 -7.87 -10.55
N ASP A 120 1.72 -8.43 -11.24
CA ASP A 120 2.83 -7.74 -11.92
C ASP A 120 2.36 -6.58 -12.82
N ASP A 121 1.28 -6.77 -13.58
CA ASP A 121 0.72 -5.77 -14.50
C ASP A 121 0.16 -4.53 -13.79
N HIS A 122 -0.22 -4.66 -12.51
CA HIS A 122 -0.72 -3.60 -11.64
C HIS A 122 0.33 -3.01 -10.70
N MET A 123 1.49 -3.66 -10.53
CA MET A 123 2.45 -3.34 -9.47
C MET A 123 2.95 -1.89 -9.56
N ARG A 124 3.22 -1.36 -10.77
CA ARG A 124 3.67 0.02 -10.93
C ARG A 124 2.69 1.03 -10.32
N ARG A 125 1.40 0.85 -10.58
CA ARG A 125 0.34 1.72 -10.06
C ARG A 125 0.19 1.56 -8.55
N ALA A 126 0.24 0.33 -8.05
CA ALA A 126 0.19 0.02 -6.63
C ALA A 126 1.36 0.67 -5.86
N CYS A 127 2.58 0.62 -6.39
CA CYS A 127 3.75 1.27 -5.76
C CYS A 127 3.58 2.79 -5.65
N ILE A 128 3.12 3.45 -6.73
CA ILE A 128 2.90 4.91 -6.71
C ILE A 128 1.89 5.31 -5.63
N ILE A 129 0.77 4.59 -5.56
CA ILE A 129 -0.27 4.85 -4.55
C ILE A 129 0.27 4.52 -3.14
N GLY A 130 0.97 3.40 -2.99
CA GLY A 130 1.56 2.96 -1.73
C GLY A 130 2.55 3.98 -1.15
N GLU A 131 3.45 4.53 -1.98
CA GLU A 131 4.39 5.57 -1.54
C GLU A 131 3.71 6.81 -0.97
N ILE A 132 2.56 7.18 -1.54
CA ILE A 132 1.77 8.32 -1.09
C ILE A 132 0.98 7.95 0.17
N VAL A 133 0.14 6.90 0.09
CA VAL A 133 -0.83 6.56 1.12
C VAL A 133 -0.16 5.92 2.34
N LEU A 134 0.56 4.79 2.16
CA LEU A 134 1.27 4.12 3.25
C LEU A 134 2.38 5.01 3.79
N GLY A 135 3.14 5.65 2.90
CA GLY A 135 4.22 6.55 3.26
C GLY A 135 3.75 7.75 4.11
N SER A 136 2.54 8.26 3.90
CA SER A 136 1.97 9.34 4.74
C SER A 136 1.76 8.94 6.20
N ARG A 137 1.65 7.64 6.49
CA ARG A 137 1.52 7.10 7.84
C ARG A 137 2.81 6.46 8.37
N GLY A 138 3.93 6.68 7.69
CA GLY A 138 5.23 6.14 8.07
C GLY A 138 5.32 4.62 7.84
N ILE A 139 4.53 4.08 6.90
CA ILE A 139 4.52 2.66 6.57
C ILE A 139 5.31 2.47 5.28
N GLY A 140 6.43 1.75 5.37
CA GLY A 140 7.18 1.27 4.21
C GLY A 140 6.54 0.03 3.60
N PHE A 141 6.96 -0.33 2.39
CA PHE A 141 6.52 -1.59 1.79
C PHE A 141 7.61 -2.23 0.93
N LYS A 142 7.49 -3.55 0.75
CA LYS A 142 8.30 -4.37 -0.15
C LYS A 142 7.36 -5.03 -1.17
N PRO A 143 7.47 -4.74 -2.48
CA PRO A 143 6.56 -5.30 -3.47
C PRO A 143 6.78 -6.80 -3.66
N LEU A 144 5.70 -7.57 -3.66
CA LEU A 144 5.67 -8.98 -4.05
C LEU A 144 4.69 -9.12 -5.22
N SER A 145 5.24 -9.29 -6.42
CA SER A 145 4.43 -9.37 -7.65
C SER A 145 3.99 -10.79 -7.90
N VAL A 146 2.70 -10.97 -8.16
CA VAL A 146 2.14 -12.25 -8.61
C VAL A 146 2.12 -12.25 -10.15
N PRO A 147 2.76 -13.22 -10.82
CA PRO A 147 2.75 -13.28 -12.28
C PRO A 147 1.33 -13.35 -12.82
N SER A 148 0.97 -12.49 -13.77
CA SER A 148 -0.36 -12.53 -14.42
C SER A 148 -0.32 -12.96 -15.88
N GLY A 149 0.85 -12.93 -16.51
CA GLY A 149 0.99 -13.16 -17.96
C GLY A 149 0.42 -12.03 -18.83
N ARG A 150 -0.04 -10.93 -18.22
CA ARG A 150 -0.62 -9.77 -18.92
C ARG A 150 0.43 -8.69 -19.11
N SER A 151 0.24 -7.86 -20.14
CA SER A 151 1.09 -6.67 -20.32
C SER A 151 0.82 -5.64 -19.21
N PRO A 152 1.84 -4.89 -18.77
CA PRO A 152 1.65 -3.83 -17.79
C PRO A 152 0.57 -2.84 -18.20
N GLU A 153 -0.17 -2.32 -17.22
CA GLU A 153 -1.19 -1.32 -17.48
C GLU A 153 -0.61 -0.06 -18.15
N PRO A 154 -1.44 0.75 -18.83
CA PRO A 154 -1.01 2.06 -19.33
C PRO A 154 -0.55 2.98 -18.18
N ILE A 155 0.42 3.85 -18.44
CA ILE A 155 1.01 4.73 -17.41
C ILE A 155 0.04 5.79 -16.92
N GLU A 156 -0.92 6.18 -17.76
CA GLU A 156 -1.95 7.18 -17.50
C GLU A 156 -2.82 6.78 -16.31
N LYS A 157 -3.11 5.48 -16.14
CA LYS A 157 -3.82 4.97 -14.96
C LYS A 157 -3.06 5.24 -13.68
N ALA A 158 -1.73 5.04 -13.70
CA ALA A 158 -0.89 5.26 -12.54
C ALA A 158 -0.76 6.74 -12.19
N ILE A 159 -0.64 7.60 -13.20
CA ILE A 159 -0.62 9.07 -13.03
C ILE A 159 -1.96 9.55 -12.43
N ARG A 160 -3.09 9.12 -13.00
CA ARG A 160 -4.43 9.47 -12.52
C ARG A 160 -4.62 9.05 -11.06
N ASP A 161 -4.33 7.80 -10.73
CA ASP A 161 -4.56 7.30 -9.38
C ASP A 161 -3.54 7.85 -8.38
N GLY A 162 -2.32 8.18 -8.82
CA GLY A 162 -1.37 8.96 -8.03
C GLY A 162 -1.90 10.36 -7.69
N ALA A 163 -2.47 11.08 -8.66
CA ALA A 163 -3.12 12.36 -8.42
C ALA A 163 -4.30 12.25 -7.45
N ARG A 164 -5.12 11.20 -7.57
CA ARG A 164 -6.20 10.89 -6.63
C ARG A 164 -5.68 10.59 -5.21
N ALA A 165 -4.55 9.88 -5.10
CA ALA A 165 -3.92 9.60 -3.81
C ALA A 165 -3.39 10.88 -3.14
N VAL A 166 -2.77 11.79 -3.90
CA VAL A 166 -2.36 13.11 -3.39
C VAL A 166 -3.57 13.94 -2.97
N PHE A 167 -4.65 13.94 -3.76
CA PHE A 167 -5.89 14.61 -3.41
C PHE A 167 -6.48 14.06 -2.10
N TRP A 168 -6.50 12.75 -1.92
CA TRP A 168 -6.90 12.13 -0.65
C TRP A 168 -6.00 12.55 0.50
N LEU A 169 -4.69 12.56 0.31
CA LEU A 169 -3.75 12.98 1.35
C LEU A 169 -4.01 14.42 1.79
N ALA A 170 -4.32 15.32 0.85
CA ALA A 170 -4.58 16.72 1.14
C ALA A 170 -5.97 16.98 1.78
N THR A 171 -6.97 16.16 1.44
CA THR A 171 -8.38 16.47 1.77
C THR A 171 -9.08 15.43 2.66
N GLY A 172 -8.51 14.24 2.83
CA GLY A 172 -9.16 13.07 3.40
C GLY A 172 -10.19 12.39 2.47
N HIS A 173 -10.45 12.93 1.28
CA HIS A 173 -11.51 12.45 0.38
C HIS A 173 -10.94 11.67 -0.80
N THR A 174 -11.49 10.49 -1.07
CA THR A 174 -11.05 9.57 -2.14
C THR A 174 -11.71 9.83 -3.52
N GLY A 175 -12.57 10.85 -3.63
CA GLY A 175 -13.44 11.08 -4.78
C GLY A 175 -14.64 10.13 -4.82
N ALA A 176 -14.45 8.84 -4.52
CA ALA A 176 -15.53 7.86 -4.33
C ALA A 176 -16.45 8.23 -3.15
N SER A 177 -15.87 8.75 -2.06
CA SER A 177 -16.62 9.31 -0.91
C SER A 177 -17.53 10.48 -1.30
N LEU A 178 -17.07 11.35 -2.21
CA LEU A 178 -17.84 12.50 -2.69
C LEU A 178 -18.99 12.07 -3.62
N ALA A 179 -18.77 11.07 -4.46
CA ALA A 179 -19.81 10.50 -5.32
C ALA A 179 -20.96 9.89 -4.50
N LYS A 180 -20.63 9.18 -3.41
CA LYS A 180 -21.61 8.58 -2.48
C LYS A 180 -22.38 9.64 -1.66
N ALA A 181 -21.77 10.79 -1.40
CA ALA A 181 -22.43 11.90 -0.70
C ALA A 181 -23.43 12.69 -1.58
N LYS A 182 -23.19 12.74 -2.90
CA LYS A 182 -24.13 13.36 -3.87
C LYS A 182 -25.32 12.47 -4.24
N SER A 183 -25.26 11.17 -3.96
CA SER A 183 -26.31 10.20 -4.26
C SER A 183 -27.27 9.94 -3.08
N LYS A 184 -27.19 10.75 -2.02
CA LYS A 184 -28.14 10.80 -0.90
C LYS A 184 -28.85 12.13 -0.94
#